data_AF-A0A024GEU6-F1
#
_entry.id   AF-A0A024GEU6-F1
#
_cell.length_a   1.000
_cell.length_b   1.000
_cell.length_c   1.000
_cell.angle_alpha   90.00
_cell.angle_beta   90.00
_cell.angle_gamma   90.00
#
_symmetry.space_group_name_H-M   'P 1'
#
loop_
_entity.id
_entity.type
_entity.pdbx_description
1 polymer ?
#
loop_
_entity_poly.entity_id
_entity_poly.type
_entity_poly.pdbx_seq_one_letter_code
_entity_poly.pdbx_strand_id
1 'polypeptide(L)'
;MSSYKLKEFDYSVRVNIANDSVCYKKVCSVVMRLELEDRVGSIRNLILELSAQELAQMIMQMTSTVQRIKEAKAQNSEIHNISGGNDVIATK
;
A
#
# COMPACT_ATOMS: atom_id res chain seq x y z
N MET A 1 11.77 -11.52 -10.14
CA MET A 1 11.14 -10.69 -9.07
C MET A 1 10.15 -11.55 -8.32
N SER A 2 10.38 -11.77 -7.02
CA SER A 2 9.41 -12.45 -6.15
C SER A 2 8.22 -11.50 -5.92
N SER A 3 7.00 -11.98 -6.18
CA SER A 3 5.77 -11.24 -5.98
C SER A 3 5.02 -11.93 -4.84
N TYR A 4 4.68 -11.15 -3.82
CA TYR A 4 3.92 -11.60 -2.66
C TYR A 4 2.52 -10.99 -2.70
N LYS A 5 1.53 -11.77 -2.25
CA LYS A 5 0.17 -11.31 -1.98
C LYS A 5 0.01 -11.15 -0.47
N LEU A 6 -0.52 -10.00 -0.06
CA LEU A 6 -0.96 -9.81 1.32
C LEU A 6 -2.21 -10.67 1.56
N LYS A 7 -2.14 -11.59 2.52
CA LYS A 7 -3.24 -12.48 2.92
C LYS A 7 -3.96 -11.94 4.14
N GLU A 8 -3.20 -11.60 5.16
CA GLU A 8 -3.72 -11.10 6.42
C GLU A 8 -2.92 -9.87 6.87
N PHE A 9 -3.62 -8.94 7.51
CA PHE A 9 -3.05 -7.74 8.09
C PHE A 9 -3.71 -7.50 9.45
N ASP A 10 -2.88 -7.36 10.48
CA ASP A 10 -3.29 -7.00 11.83
C ASP A 10 -2.38 -5.88 12.36
N TYR A 11 -2.87 -5.06 13.28
CA TYR A 11 -2.08 -4.00 13.90
C TYR A 11 -2.43 -3.81 15.37
N SER A 12 -1.45 -3.35 16.13
CA SER A 12 -1.62 -2.97 17.55
C SER A 12 -0.83 -1.72 17.87
N VAL A 13 -1.37 -0.87 18.74
CA VAL A 13 -0.69 0.35 19.21
C VAL A 13 -0.08 0.06 20.58
N ARG A 14 1.21 0.35 20.72
CA ARG A 14 1.94 0.24 21.99
C ARG A 14 2.27 1.63 22.50
N VAL A 15 2.10 1.84 23.80
CA VAL A 15 2.52 3.06 24.49
C VAL A 15 3.72 2.70 25.36
N ASN A 16 4.90 3.09 24.90
CA ASN A 16 6.14 2.90 25.63
C ASN A 16 6.40 4.14 26.49
N ILE A 17 6.79 3.92 27.74
CA ILE A 17 7.25 5.00 28.63
C ILE A 17 8.77 5.01 28.52
N ALA A 18 9.32 6.01 27.84
CA ALA A 18 10.77 6.15 27.71
C ALA A 18 11.35 6.66 29.04
N ASN A 19 12.38 5.96 29.55
CA ASN A 19 13.13 6.33 30.74
C ASN A 19 14.19 7.39 30.40
N ASP A 20 13.77 8.50 29.79
CA ASP A 20 14.65 9.62 29.53
C ASP A 20 14.70 10.45 30.84
N SER A 21 15.89 10.57 31.42
CA SER A 21 16.18 10.80 32.85
C SER A 21 15.71 12.12 33.49
N VAL A 22 14.79 12.87 32.88
CA VAL A 22 14.28 14.13 33.43
C VAL A 22 12.77 14.33 33.20
N CYS A 23 12.15 13.62 32.25
CA CYS A 23 10.70 13.71 32.03
C CYS A 23 10.19 12.46 31.29
N TYR A 24 9.19 11.77 31.85
CA TYR A 24 8.59 10.59 31.22
C TYR A 24 7.96 10.97 29.87
N LYS A 25 8.65 10.68 28.77
CA LYS A 25 8.10 10.87 27.43
C LYS A 25 7.36 9.60 27.03
N LYS A 26 6.04 9.73 26.82
CA LYS A 26 5.25 8.66 26.18
C LYS A 26 5.64 8.61 24.71
N VAL A 27 6.14 7.46 24.27
CA VAL A 27 6.44 7.17 22.87
C VAL A 27 5.45 6.11 22.41
N CYS A 28 4.64 6.45 21.42
CA CYS A 28 3.72 5.49 20.81
C CYS A 28 4.40 4.82 19.61
N SER A 29 4.32 3.49 19.54
CA SER A 29 4.67 2.71 18.35
C SER A 29 3.46 1.92 17.86
N VAL A 30 3.44 1.64 16.57
CA VAL A 30 2.44 0.79 15.92
C VAL A 30 3.13 -0.47 15.43
N VAL A 31 2.69 -1.61 15.93
CA VAL A 31 3.16 -2.92 15.49
C VAL A 31 2.18 -3.47 14.46
N MET A 32 2.65 -3.67 13.23
CA MET A 32 1.90 -4.28 12.15
C MET A 32 2.38 -5.70 11.92
N ARG A 33 1.44 -6.63 11.73
CA ARG A 33 1.66 -8.02 11.37
C ARG A 33 1.09 -8.24 9.98
N LEU A 34 1.91 -8.75 9.08
CA LEU A 34 1.58 -8.99 7.67
C LEU A 34 1.83 -10.46 7.36
N GLU A 35 0.81 -11.16 6.87
CA GLU A 35 0.95 -12.48 6.30
C GLU A 35 1.07 -12.36 4.77
N LEU A 36 2.19 -12.82 4.21
CA LEU A 36 2.52 -12.69 2.80
C LEU A 36 2.65 -14.08 2.16
N GLU A 37 1.86 -14.34 1.13
CA GLU A 37 1.95 -15.57 0.32
C GLU A 37 2.70 -15.29 -0.99
N ASP A 38 3.69 -16.10 -1.33
CA ASP A 38 4.34 -16.02 -2.63
C ASP A 38 3.59 -16.79 -3.73
N ARG A 39 4.18 -16.88 -4.92
CA ARG A 39 3.56 -17.56 -6.07
C ARG A 39 3.46 -19.08 -5.93
N VAL A 40 4.24 -19.69 -5.03
CA VAL A 40 4.25 -21.15 -4.81
C VAL A 40 3.43 -21.53 -3.57
N GLY A 41 2.75 -20.57 -2.94
CA GLY A 41 1.92 -20.78 -1.76
C GLY A 41 2.70 -20.73 -0.44
N SER A 42 3.98 -20.34 -0.46
CA SER A 42 4.76 -20.21 0.78
C SER A 42 4.32 -18.98 1.55
N ILE A 43 4.00 -19.17 2.82
CA ILE A 43 3.62 -18.10 3.75
C ILE A 43 4.86 -17.52 4.44
N ARG A 44 4.94 -16.19 4.49
CA ARG A 44 5.94 -15.43 5.24
C ARG A 44 5.23 -14.41 6.13
N ASN A 45 5.53 -14.46 7.42
CA ASN A 45 5.06 -13.47 8.38
C ASN A 45 6.09 -12.35 8.52
N LEU A 46 5.65 -11.10 8.40
CA LEU A 46 6.46 -9.91 8.60
C LEU A 46 5.87 -9.09 9.74
N ILE A 47 6.71 -8.71 10.69
CA ILE A 47 6.33 -7.83 11.81
C ILE A 47 7.13 -6.54 11.67
N LEU A 48 6.43 -5.41 11.65
CA LEU A 48 7.01 -4.07 11.59
C LEU A 48 6.59 -3.31 12.83
N GLU A 49 7.54 -2.71 13.54
CA GLU A 49 7.25 -1.75 14.60
C GLU A 49 7.65 -0.36 14.11
N LEU A 50 6.67 0.54 14.03
CA LEU A 50 6.83 1.87 13.46
C LEU A 50 6.54 2.94 14.50
N SER A 51 7.31 4.02 14.47
CA SER A 51 6.91 5.29 15.09
C SER A 51 5.72 5.91 14.35
N ALA A 52 5.07 6.89 14.98
CA ALA A 52 4.00 7.65 14.35
C ALA A 52 4.44 8.34 13.04
N GLN A 53 5.69 8.83 12.98
CA GLN A 53 6.23 9.49 11.79
C GLN A 53 6.44 8.51 10.63
N GLU A 54 7.01 7.33 10.91
CA GLU A 54 7.23 6.29 9.89
C GLU A 54 5.90 5.76 9.36
N LEU A 55 4.91 5.57 10.24
CA LEU A 55 3.56 5.17 9.83
C LEU A 55 2.92 6.22 8.92
N ALA A 56 3.00 7.50 9.27
CA ALA A 56 2.45 8.58 8.44
C ALA A 56 3.11 8.61 7.05
N GLN A 57 4.44 8.46 7.00
CA GLN A 57 5.17 8.40 5.72
C GLN A 57 4.74 7.20 4.87
N MET A 58 4.59 6.03 5.47
CA MET A 58 4.12 4.83 4.77
C MET A 58 2.71 5.04 4.18
N ILE A 59 1.78 5.59 4.96
CA ILE A 59 0.41 5.87 4.51
C ILE A 59 0.39 6.85 3.34
N MET A 60 1.22 7.89 3.38
CA MET A 60 1.33 8.85 2.27
C MET A 60 1.83 8.17 0.98
N GLN A 61 2.86 7.32 1.07
CA GLN A 61 3.39 6.58 -0.08
C GLN A 61 2.37 5.59 -0.66
N MET A 62 1.64 4.88 0.20
CA MET A 62 0.57 3.96 -0.22
C MET A 62 -0.56 4.72 -0.92
N THR A 63 -1.01 5.85 -0.35
CA THR A 63 -2.05 6.70 -0.93
C THR A 63 -1.65 7.21 -2.31
N SER A 64 -0.42 7.73 -2.45
CA SER A 64 0.12 8.17 -3.75
C SER A 64 0.15 7.02 -4.77
N THR A 65 0.51 5.81 -4.34
CA THR A 65 0.54 4.64 -5.21
C THR A 65 -0.85 4.23 -5.67
N VAL A 66 -1.84 4.22 -4.76
CA VAL A 66 -3.24 3.97 -5.11
C VAL A 66 -3.77 5.01 -6.09
N GLN A 67 -3.42 6.28 -5.91
CA GLN A 67 -3.83 7.36 -6.81
C GLN A 67 -3.28 7.15 -8.22
N ARG A 68 -1.98 6.84 -8.35
CA ARG A 68 -1.36 6.53 -9.65
C ARG A 68 -2.01 5.33 -10.34
N ILE A 69 -2.39 4.29 -9.58
CA ILE A 69 -3.11 3.13 -10.13
C ILE A 69 -4.48 3.53 -10.67
N LYS A 70 -5.21 4.43 -9.98
CA LYS A 70 -6.51 4.93 -10.44
C LYS A 70 -6.37 5.72 -11.73
N GLU A 71 -5.39 6.61 -11.81
CA GLU A 71 -5.10 7.43 -12.99
C GLU A 71 -4.72 6.56 -14.20
N ALA A 72 -3.85 5.56 -14.01
CA ALA A 72 -3.48 4.62 -15.06
C ALA A 72 -4.68 3.80 -15.57
N LYS A 73 -5.60 3.40 -14.68
CA LYS A 73 -6.83 2.70 -15.06
C LYS A 73 -7.78 3.59 -15.86
N ALA A 74 -7.91 4.87 -15.48
CA ALA A 74 -8.73 5.83 -16.22
C ALA A 74 -8.21 6.02 -17.64
N GLN A 75 -6.90 6.27 -17.81
CA GLN A 75 -6.26 6.44 -19.11
C GLN A 75 -6.40 5.19 -20.02
N ASN A 76 -6.24 3.99 -19.46
CA ASN A 76 -6.44 2.76 -20.23
C ASN A 76 -7.89 2.56 -20.69
N SER A 77 -8.86 3.08 -19.95
CA SER A 77 -10.29 2.99 -20.30
C SER A 77 -10.65 3.96 -21.43
N GLU A 78 -9.99 5.12 -21.49
CA GLU A 78 -10.14 6.09 -22.58
C GLU A 78 -9.55 5.57 -23.90
N ILE A 79 -8.39 4.90 -23.86
CA ILE A 79 -7.78 4.29 -25.05
C ILE A 79 -8.66 3.19 -25.67
N HIS A 80 -9.29 2.34 -24.85
CA HIS A 80 -10.20 1.30 -25.34
C HIS A 80 -11.46 1.87 -26.01
N ASN A 81 -11.94 3.06 -25.60
CA ASN A 81 -13.08 3.71 -26.23
C ASN A 81 -12.73 4.39 -27.57
N ILE A 82 -11.48 4.79 -27.78
CA ILE A 82 -11.02 5.40 -29.05
C ILE A 82 -10.79 4.32 -30.12
N SER A 83 -10.42 3.10 -29.73
CA SER A 83 -10.17 1.99 -30.68
C SER A 83 -11.43 1.34 -31.27
N GLY A 84 -12.64 1.70 -30.81
CA GLY A 84 -13.91 1.13 -31.28
C GLY A 84 -14.67 1.99 -32.30
N GLY A 85 -14.14 3.15 -32.70
CA GLY A 85 -14.82 4.10 -33.57
C GLY A 85 -14.04 4.41 -34.85
N ASN A 86 -13.85 3.43 -35.73
CA ASN A 86 -13.38 3.67 -37.09
C ASN A 86 -13.97 2.65 -38.07
N ASP A 87 -15.23 2.88 -38.44
CA ASP A 87 -15.94 2.40 -39.63
C ASP A 87 -17.12 3.39 -39.77
N VAL A 88 -17.34 4.20 -40.81
CA VAL A 88 -17.21 4.02 -42.25
C VAL A 88 -17.13 5.44 -42.87
N ILE A 89 -16.12 5.74 -43.70
CA ILE A 89 -16.25 6.79 -44.73
C ILE A 89 -16.65 6.06 -46.02
N ALA A 90 -17.94 6.11 -46.33
CA ALA A 90 -18.46 5.58 -47.59
C ALA A 90 -18.13 6.57 -48.71
N THR A 91 -17.11 6.26 -49.51
CA THR A 91 -16.89 6.86 -50.83
C THR A 91 -17.56 6.02 -51.91
N LYS A 92 -18.76 6.41 -52.34
CA LYS A 92 -19.18 6.67 -53.73
C LYS A 92 -20.69 6.74 -53.85
#